data_AF-A0A1N7LE79-F1
#
_entry.id   AF-A0A1N7LE79-F1
#
_cell.length_a   1.000
_cell.length_b   1.000
_cell.length_c   1.000
_cell.angle_alpha   90.00
_cell.angle_beta   90.00
_cell.angle_gamma   90.00
#
_symmetry.space_group_name_H-M   'P 1'
#
loop_
_entity.id
_entity.type
_entity.pdbx_description
1 polymer ?
#
loop_
_entity_poly.entity_id
_entity_poly.type
_entity_poly.pdbx_seq_one_letter_code
_entity_poly.pdbx_strand_id
1 'polypeptide(L)'
;MTNQKSMLNPEDKNTALEMAIADFQQFCMYAGVNETQLKVCIERNKGLSLGQISQKLNISRNTVKGITDRCFSKSDKESTEEKTKS
;
A
#
# COMPACT_ATOMS: atom_id res chain seq x y z
N MET A 1 27.58 1.32 -31.51
CA MET A 1 27.44 2.12 -30.27
C MET A 1 26.24 3.02 -30.41
N THR A 2 25.14 2.73 -29.70
CA THR A 2 24.14 3.73 -29.31
C THR A 2 23.45 3.19 -28.05
N ASN A 3 23.87 3.75 -26.92
CA ASN A 3 23.33 3.42 -25.61
C ASN A 3 21.95 4.10 -25.50
N GLN A 4 20.89 3.37 -25.83
CA GLN A 4 19.53 3.91 -25.87
C GLN A 4 18.98 4.00 -24.43
N LYS A 5 19.41 5.03 -23.71
CA LYS A 5 18.83 5.39 -22.42
C LYS A 5 17.50 6.10 -22.71
N SER A 6 16.43 5.33 -22.89
CA SER A 6 15.08 5.89 -23.09
C SER A 6 14.61 6.54 -21.77
N MET A 7 15.08 7.76 -21.51
CA MET A 7 14.43 8.62 -20.54
C MET A 7 13.15 9.14 -21.20
N LEU A 8 12.00 8.64 -20.75
CA LEU A 8 10.70 9.30 -21.00
C LEU A 8 10.89 10.80 -20.78
N ASN A 9 10.40 11.60 -21.72
CA ASN A 9 10.43 13.04 -21.59
C ASN A 9 9.60 13.44 -20.33
N PRO A 10 9.82 14.62 -19.74
CA PRO A 10 9.10 15.02 -18.53
C PRO A 10 7.57 15.02 -18.65
N GLU A 11 7.03 15.30 -19.84
CA GLU A 11 5.59 15.37 -20.12
C GLU A 11 4.96 13.97 -20.17
N ASP A 12 5.63 13.02 -20.82
CA ASP A 12 5.24 11.61 -20.88
C ASP A 12 5.27 10.98 -19.48
N LYS A 13 6.23 11.38 -18.64
CA LYS A 13 6.29 10.93 -17.24
C LYS A 13 5.11 11.43 -16.42
N ASN A 14 4.71 12.69 -16.60
CA ASN A 14 3.55 13.24 -15.91
C ASN A 14 2.26 12.55 -16.38
N THR A 15 2.08 12.38 -17.69
CA THR A 15 0.92 11.67 -18.26
C THR A 15 0.86 10.22 -17.76
N ALA A 16 1.98 9.50 -17.75
CA ALA A 16 2.05 8.15 -17.22
C ALA A 16 1.71 8.08 -15.72
N LEU A 17 2.15 9.07 -14.95
CA LEU A 17 1.84 9.16 -13.53
C LEU A 17 0.35 9.42 -13.29
N GLU A 18 -0.27 10.32 -14.07
CA GLU A 18 -1.70 10.62 -13.98
C GLU A 18 -2.55 9.39 -14.31
N MET A 19 -2.21 8.65 -15.37
CA MET A 19 -2.88 7.38 -15.71
C MET A 19 -2.74 6.36 -14.58
N ALA A 20 -1.53 6.20 -14.01
CA ALA A 20 -1.32 5.26 -12.91
C ALA A 20 -2.13 5.64 -11.64
N ILE A 21 -2.30 6.93 -11.37
CA ILE A 21 -3.13 7.41 -10.26
C ILE A 21 -4.61 7.10 -10.53
N ALA A 22 -5.10 7.36 -11.75
CA ALA A 22 -6.48 7.08 -12.13
C ALA A 22 -6.79 5.57 -12.03
N ASP A 23 -5.90 4.73 -12.56
CA ASP A 23 -6.03 3.27 -12.48
C ASP A 23 -6.06 2.78 -11.02
N PHE A 24 -5.21 3.36 -10.17
CA PHE A 24 -5.19 3.02 -8.74
C PHE A 24 -6.50 3.41 -8.02
N GLN A 25 -7.07 4.56 -8.35
CA GLN A 25 -8.36 4.98 -7.78
C GLN A 25 -9.50 4.06 -8.22
N GLN A 26 -9.51 3.70 -9.50
CA GLN A 26 -10.51 2.79 -10.05
C GLN A 26 -10.38 1.39 -9.48
N PHE A 27 -9.15 0.90 -9.28
CA PHE A 27 -8.87 -0.33 -8.54
C PHE A 27 -9.44 -0.28 -7.11
N CYS A 28 -9.18 0.80 -6.36
CA CYS A 28 -9.70 0.93 -5.00
C CYS A 28 -11.23 0.89 -4.97
N MET A 29 -11.89 1.57 -5.92
CA MET A 29 -13.35 1.58 -6.05
C MET A 29 -13.90 0.18 -6.34
N TYR A 30 -13.34 -0.54 -7.30
CA TYR A 30 -13.80 -1.88 -7.68
C TYR A 30 -13.52 -2.93 -6.60
N ALA A 31 -12.40 -2.81 -5.88
CA ALA A 31 -12.07 -3.69 -4.78
C ALA A 31 -12.86 -3.37 -3.50
N GLY A 32 -13.61 -2.26 -3.46
CA GLY A 32 -14.29 -1.78 -2.25
C GLY A 32 -13.31 -1.38 -1.13
N VAL A 33 -12.09 -0.98 -1.49
CA VAL A 33 -11.01 -0.66 -0.54
C VAL A 33 -10.90 0.85 -0.35
N ASN A 34 -10.73 1.27 0.90
CA ASN A 34 -10.43 2.67 1.19
C ASN A 34 -8.98 3.01 0.81
N GLU A 35 -8.81 4.01 -0.06
CA GLU A 35 -7.49 4.42 -0.58
C GLU A 35 -6.50 4.79 0.53
N THR A 36 -6.95 5.50 1.57
CA THR A 36 -6.10 5.87 2.71
C THR A 36 -5.64 4.64 3.48
N GLN A 37 -6.53 3.67 3.68
CA GLN A 37 -6.16 2.40 4.32
C GLN A 37 -5.09 1.66 3.52
N LEU A 38 -5.29 1.55 2.21
CA LEU A 38 -4.34 0.88 1.33
C LEU A 38 -2.97 1.55 1.35
N LYS A 39 -2.93 2.89 1.25
CA LYS A 39 -1.67 3.66 1.36
C LYS A 39 -0.96 3.42 2.69
N VAL A 40 -1.68 3.43 3.81
CA VAL A 40 -1.10 3.15 5.13
C VAL A 40 -0.53 1.73 5.18
N CYS A 41 -1.25 0.73 4.67
CA CYS A 41 -0.81 -0.67 4.74
C CYS A 41 0.37 -0.94 3.79
N ILE A 42 0.43 -0.28 2.62
CA ILE A 42 1.61 -0.29 1.74
C ILE A 42 2.84 0.30 2.44
N GLU A 43 2.72 1.49 3.04
CA GLU A 43 3.85 2.14 3.70
C GLU A 43 4.30 1.38 4.95
N ARG A 44 3.36 0.78 5.69
CA ARG A 44 3.70 -0.11 6.80
C ARG A 44 4.45 -1.35 6.33
N ASN A 45 4.04 -1.94 5.20
CA ASN A 45 4.72 -3.11 4.61
C ASN A 45 6.15 -2.77 4.13
N LYS A 46 6.41 -1.53 3.75
CA LYS A 46 7.78 -1.01 3.48
C LYS A 46 8.63 -0.81 4.76
N GLY A 47 8.08 -1.08 5.93
CA GLY A 47 8.78 -0.98 7.21
C GLY A 47 8.71 0.39 7.89
N LEU A 48 7.96 1.36 7.35
CA LEU A 48 7.85 2.68 7.98
C LEU A 48 7.12 2.60 9.33
N SER A 49 7.56 3.43 10.27
CA SER A 49 6.91 3.59 11.58
C SER A 49 5.61 4.40 11.48
N LEU A 50 4.74 4.29 12.48
CA LEU A 50 3.47 5.03 12.52
C LEU A 50 3.68 6.56 12.42
N GLY A 51 4.76 7.07 13.01
CA GLY A 51 5.12 8.50 12.95
C GLY A 51 5.54 8.93 11.55
N GLN A 52 6.38 8.15 10.88
CA GLN A 52 6.81 8.44 9.50
C GLN A 52 5.64 8.40 8.52
N ILE A 53 4.73 7.44 8.67
CA ILE A 53 3.52 7.33 7.84
C ILE A 53 2.59 8.54 8.08
N SER A 54 2.38 8.90 9.35
CA SER A 54 1.57 10.06 9.73
C SER A 54 2.07 11.35 9.09
N GLN A 55 3.38 11.60 9.12
CA GLN A 55 4.01 12.74 8.46
C GLN A 55 3.89 12.66 6.93
N LYS A 56 4.19 11.50 6.34
CA LYS A 56 4.20 11.30 4.89
C LYS A 56 2.82 11.45 4.25
N LEU A 57 1.77 10.97 4.92
CA LEU A 57 0.40 10.98 4.40
C LEU A 57 -0.44 12.14 4.96
N ASN A 58 0.13 12.98 5.82
CA ASN A 58 -0.57 14.08 6.51
C ASN A 58 -1.87 13.64 7.20
N ILE A 59 -1.81 12.54 7.95
CA ILE A 59 -2.94 12.00 8.73
C ILE A 59 -2.52 11.78 10.17
N SER A 60 -3.48 11.81 11.10
CA SER A 60 -3.19 11.65 12.53
C SER A 60 -2.53 10.30 12.81
N ARG A 61 -1.57 10.26 13.74
CA ARG A 61 -0.92 9.02 14.18
C ARG A 61 -1.92 8.00 14.72
N ASN A 62 -3.01 8.45 15.34
CA ASN A 62 -4.09 7.59 15.84
C ASN A 62 -4.84 6.92 14.67
N THR A 63 -5.10 7.66 13.59
CA THR A 63 -5.68 7.10 12.36
C THR A 63 -4.76 6.03 11.78
N VAL A 64 -3.45 6.29 11.67
CA VAL A 64 -2.47 5.31 11.18
C VAL A 64 -2.45 4.06 12.05
N LYS A 65 -2.45 4.22 13.38
CA LYS A 65 -2.49 3.11 14.33
C LYS A 65 -3.75 2.27 14.14
N GLY A 66 -4.93 2.88 14.14
CA GLY A 66 -6.20 2.16 13.97
C GLY A 66 -6.35 1.47 12.61
N ILE A 67 -5.69 1.96 11.56
CA ILE A 67 -5.62 1.26 10.27
C ILE A 67 -4.64 0.09 10.34
N THR A 68 -3.44 0.31 10.88
CA THR A 68 -2.40 -0.72 11.02
C THR A 68 -2.89 -1.89 11.87
N ASP A 69 -3.54 -1.60 12.99
CA ASP A 69 -4.12 -2.60 13.87
C ASP A 69 -5.20 -3.43 13.15
N ARG A 70 -5.94 -2.87 12.20
CA ARG A 70 -6.93 -3.62 11.38
C ARG A 70 -6.30 -4.42 10.25
N CYS A 71 -5.28 -3.88 9.59
CA CYS A 71 -4.58 -4.57 8.49
C CYS A 71 -3.70 -5.73 8.97
N PHE A 72 -3.17 -5.64 10.20
CA PHE A 72 -2.18 -6.57 10.73
C PHE A 72 -2.58 -7.17 12.09
N SER A 73 -3.84 -6.99 12.52
CA SER A 73 -4.35 -7.81 13.61
C SER A 73 -4.30 -9.24 13.14
N LYS A 74 -3.77 -10.12 14.00
CA LYS A 74 -3.70 -11.55 13.74
C LYS A 74 -5.08 -12.02 13.31
N SER A 75 -5.13 -12.60 12.11
CA SER A 75 -6.07 -13.67 11.81
C SER A 75 -5.75 -14.84 12.74
N ASP A 76 -6.16 -14.73 14.01
CA ASP A 76 -6.39 -15.88 14.86
C ASP A 76 -7.74 -16.47 14.41
N LYS A 77 -7.71 -17.33 13.38
CA LYS A 77 -8.54 -18.54 13.19
C LYS A 77 -8.35 -19.12 11.77
N GLU A 78 -8.22 -20.45 11.71
CA GLU A 78 -7.78 -21.35 10.62
C GLU A 78 -6.27 -21.33 10.35
N SER A 79 -5.47 -22.35 10.70
CA SER A 79 -5.75 -23.79 10.85
C SER A 79 -4.90 -24.44 11.96
N THR A 80 -5.58 -24.92 13.00
CA THR A 80 -5.15 -26.08 13.82
C THR A 80 -5.48 -27.39 13.09
N GLU A 81 -4.72 -28.45 13.40
CA GLU A 81 -4.69 -29.82 12.81
C GLU A 81 -3.85 -29.89 11.52
N GLU A 82 -2.70 -30.55 11.45
CA GLU A 82 -2.41 -31.91 11.91
C GLU A 82 -1.18 -32.00 12.83
N LYS A 83 -1.41 -32.58 14.01
CA LYS A 83 -0.39 -33.20 14.83
C LYS A 83 -0.82 -34.64 15.08
N THR A 84 -0.86 -35.45 14.03
CA THR A 84 -1.02 -36.90 14.19
C THR A 84 0.36 -37.53 14.25
N LYS A 85 0.73 -37.84 15.48
CA LYS A 85 1.81 -38.70 15.93
C LYS A 85 1.45 -40.16 15.59
N SER A 86 2.30 -40.86 14.84
CA SER A 86 2.80 -42.22 15.12
C SER A 86 3.50 -42.83 13.90
#